data_AF-A0A7C4QU07-F1
#
_entry.id   AF-A0A7C4QU07-F1
#
_cell.length_a   1.000
_cell.length_b   1.000
_cell.length_c   1.000
_cell.angle_alpha   90.00
_cell.angle_beta   90.00
_cell.angle_gamma   90.00
#
_symmetry.space_group_name_H-M   'P 1'
#
loop_
_entity.id
_entity.type
_entity.pdbx_description
1 polymer ?
#
loop_
_entity_poly.entity_id
_entity_poly.type
_entity_poly.pdbx_seq_one_letter_code
_entity_poly.pdbx_strand_id
1 'polypeptide(L)'
;MPSVLTEHVRNYGPASDPTGEVLPALERLLRYRMRQKNLLSAPPEFLGYPNVANWSDPDAFEDITCDCYLFAIAERIAALQEQLKTKPNVDGMISRNVANFLLDRQRKQDPIGYAVFRNVRAAVQDAAAENELLLAHLQDRKLCAHSILRFGRDRSAQPAARELIKTLWDEVWEREDPLPQLTHMTEAGREVVRGYLRELSAAGVKAVQWGDLIEVIAARVRSEWKARHAAPSAELAWEEDEFATLVRMVWPEEGLETRERWEKFKREIPERIARLDRQARVRKRLAYVFDALVRAAESGNPSPPTQAELIEQTGIPRATMSDSIRELRTIVLELDAQNSDS
;
A
#
# COMPACT_ATOMS: atom_id res chain seq x y z
N MET A 1 -28.69 -0.33 -25.02
CA MET A 1 -28.45 -1.77 -24.76
C MET A 1 -27.59 -1.89 -23.51
N PRO A 2 -27.87 -2.86 -22.63
CA PRO A 2 -26.99 -3.19 -21.50
C PRO A 2 -25.59 -3.58 -21.97
N SER A 3 -24.56 -3.27 -21.17
CA SER A 3 -23.18 -3.63 -21.49
C SER A 3 -22.95 -5.14 -21.36
N VAL A 4 -21.86 -5.65 -21.97
CA VAL A 4 -21.40 -7.04 -21.79
C VAL A 4 -21.24 -7.40 -20.31
N LEU A 5 -20.69 -6.50 -19.49
CA LEU A 5 -20.47 -6.74 -18.06
C LEU A 5 -21.80 -6.82 -17.29
N THR A 6 -22.77 -5.97 -17.63
CA THR A 6 -24.12 -6.03 -17.03
C THR A 6 -24.85 -7.32 -17.43
N GLU A 7 -24.78 -7.74 -18.70
CA GLU A 7 -25.37 -9.01 -19.14
C GLU A 7 -24.71 -10.22 -18.48
N HIS A 8 -23.39 -10.21 -18.35
CA HIS A 8 -22.66 -11.27 -17.67
C HIS A 8 -23.10 -11.43 -16.21
N VAL A 9 -23.22 -10.31 -15.46
CA VAL A 9 -23.73 -10.35 -14.08
C VAL A 9 -25.16 -10.88 -14.03
N ARG A 10 -26.03 -10.45 -14.96
CA ARG A 10 -27.43 -10.88 -15.01
C ARG A 10 -27.56 -12.39 -15.21
N ASN A 11 -26.73 -12.95 -16.09
CA ASN A 11 -26.81 -14.34 -16.52
C ASN A 11 -25.71 -15.22 -15.92
N TYR A 12 -25.09 -14.78 -14.81
CA TYR A 12 -23.94 -15.45 -14.21
C TYR A 12 -24.20 -16.92 -13.86
N GLY A 13 -23.30 -17.81 -14.30
CA GLY A 13 -23.41 -19.26 -14.18
C GLY A 13 -22.38 -19.97 -15.08
N PRO A 14 -22.41 -21.31 -15.22
CA PRO A 14 -21.40 -22.07 -15.97
C PRO A 14 -21.23 -21.69 -17.45
N ALA A 15 -22.18 -20.98 -18.04
CA ALA A 15 -22.19 -20.58 -19.45
C ALA A 15 -22.32 -19.06 -19.64
N SER A 16 -21.92 -18.26 -18.65
CA SER A 16 -22.21 -16.81 -18.60
C SER A 16 -21.32 -15.91 -19.46
N ASP A 17 -20.33 -16.46 -20.17
CA ASP A 17 -19.51 -15.72 -21.16
C ASP A 17 -19.26 -16.56 -22.42
N PRO A 18 -20.29 -16.82 -23.24
CA PRO A 18 -20.15 -17.67 -24.43
C PRO A 18 -19.28 -17.03 -25.52
N THR A 19 -19.07 -15.71 -25.46
CA THR A 19 -18.30 -14.95 -26.45
C THR A 19 -16.87 -14.67 -26.02
N GLY A 20 -16.52 -14.89 -24.75
CA GLY A 20 -15.21 -14.50 -24.20
C GLY A 20 -14.99 -12.98 -24.15
N GLU A 21 -16.06 -12.19 -24.10
CA GLU A 21 -16.00 -10.72 -24.20
C GLU A 21 -15.88 -10.02 -22.83
N VAL A 22 -16.09 -10.76 -21.74
CA VAL A 22 -16.12 -10.19 -20.39
C VAL A 22 -14.74 -9.71 -19.96
N LEU A 23 -13.70 -10.54 -20.11
CA LEU A 23 -12.34 -10.16 -19.74
C LEU A 23 -11.81 -8.99 -20.59
N PRO A 24 -11.94 -8.99 -21.94
CA PRO A 24 -11.58 -7.82 -22.75
C PRO A 24 -12.34 -6.54 -22.36
N ALA A 25 -13.63 -6.64 -22.02
CA ALA A 25 -14.40 -5.49 -21.56
C ALA A 25 -13.91 -4.97 -20.20
N LEU A 26 -13.55 -5.88 -19.28
CA LEU A 26 -12.99 -5.53 -17.98
C LEU A 26 -11.58 -4.93 -18.12
N GLU A 27 -10.73 -5.49 -18.97
CA GLU A 27 -9.38 -4.97 -19.25
C GLU A 27 -9.44 -3.52 -19.76
N ARG A 28 -10.33 -3.22 -20.72
CA ARG A 28 -10.54 -1.85 -21.21
C ARG A 28 -10.91 -0.89 -20.07
N LEU A 29 -11.79 -1.33 -19.18
CA LEU A 29 -12.21 -0.55 -18.01
C LEU A 29 -11.05 -0.39 -17.00
N LEU A 30 -10.27 -1.44 -16.75
CA LEU A 30 -9.10 -1.43 -15.89
C LEU A 30 -8.03 -0.47 -16.42
N ARG A 31 -7.64 -0.57 -17.70
CA ARG A 31 -6.70 0.34 -18.37
C ARG A 31 -7.16 1.80 -18.28
N TYR A 32 -8.45 2.06 -18.49
CA TYR A 32 -9.01 3.40 -18.32
C TYR A 32 -8.80 3.91 -16.88
N ARG A 33 -9.13 3.10 -15.87
CA ARG A 33 -8.95 3.46 -14.46
C ARG A 33 -7.47 3.64 -14.07
N MET A 34 -6.58 2.80 -14.58
CA MET A 34 -5.13 2.93 -14.39
C MET A 34 -4.60 4.22 -15.00
N ARG A 35 -5.04 4.58 -16.22
CA ARG A 35 -4.67 5.85 -16.87
C ARG A 35 -5.07 7.06 -16.03
N GLN A 36 -6.30 7.08 -15.49
CA GLN A 36 -6.77 8.17 -14.62
C GLN A 36 -5.90 8.35 -13.37
N LYS A 37 -5.24 7.29 -12.92
CA LYS A 37 -4.36 7.26 -11.74
C LYS A 37 -2.86 7.35 -12.08
N ASN A 38 -2.51 7.53 -13.35
CA ASN A 38 -1.12 7.45 -13.84
C ASN A 38 -0.41 6.14 -13.46
N LEU A 39 -1.14 5.02 -13.39
CA LEU A 39 -0.57 3.72 -13.06
C LEU A 39 0.02 2.99 -14.26
N LEU A 40 -0.36 3.38 -15.48
CA LEU A 40 0.19 2.78 -16.70
C LEU A 40 1.67 3.14 -16.95
N SER A 41 2.15 4.23 -16.34
CA SER A 41 3.55 4.66 -16.37
C SER A 41 4.34 4.17 -15.15
N ALA A 42 3.64 3.63 -14.13
CA ALA A 42 4.26 3.08 -12.94
C ALA A 42 4.73 1.63 -13.20
N PRO A 43 5.83 1.19 -12.56
CA PRO A 43 6.26 -0.20 -12.58
C PRO A 43 5.12 -1.16 -12.15
N PRO A 44 4.91 -2.29 -12.84
CA PRO A 44 3.88 -3.25 -12.47
C PRO A 44 4.02 -3.85 -11.06
N GLU A 45 5.25 -3.91 -10.53
CA GLU A 45 5.54 -4.28 -9.14
C GLU A 45 4.74 -3.46 -8.11
N PHE A 46 4.41 -2.19 -8.39
CA PHE A 46 3.62 -1.36 -7.47
C PHE A 46 2.16 -1.81 -7.33
N LEU A 47 1.70 -2.71 -8.20
CA LEU A 47 0.40 -3.38 -8.09
C LEU A 47 0.53 -4.87 -7.75
N GLY A 48 1.74 -5.36 -7.47
CA GLY A 48 2.01 -6.75 -7.08
C GLY A 48 2.23 -7.69 -8.26
N TYR A 49 2.67 -7.17 -9.42
CA TYR A 49 2.96 -7.99 -10.61
C TYR A 49 4.45 -7.87 -11.01
N PRO A 50 5.40 -8.33 -10.17
CA PRO A 50 6.85 -8.13 -10.40
C PRO A 50 7.40 -8.87 -11.61
N ASN A 51 6.69 -9.90 -12.10
CA ASN A 51 7.08 -10.66 -13.30
C ASN A 51 6.71 -9.94 -14.61
N VAL A 52 5.94 -8.86 -14.54
CA VAL A 52 5.57 -8.04 -15.69
C VAL A 52 6.56 -6.89 -15.78
N ALA A 53 7.32 -6.81 -16.87
CA ALA A 53 8.34 -5.78 -17.05
C ALA A 53 7.69 -4.40 -17.26
N ASN A 54 6.67 -4.33 -18.12
CA ASN A 54 5.95 -3.08 -18.40
C ASN A 54 4.49 -3.33 -18.82
N TRP A 55 3.63 -2.32 -18.64
CA TRP A 55 2.21 -2.40 -19.01
C TRP A 55 1.93 -2.39 -20.52
N SER A 56 2.95 -2.19 -21.35
CA SER A 56 2.82 -2.27 -22.81
C SER A 56 3.10 -3.66 -23.37
N ASP A 57 3.57 -4.61 -22.55
CA ASP A 57 3.76 -5.99 -23.00
C ASP A 57 2.39 -6.62 -23.35
N PRO A 58 2.30 -7.44 -24.42
CA PRO A 58 1.03 -8.01 -24.89
C PRO A 58 0.24 -8.73 -23.80
N ASP A 59 0.93 -9.43 -22.91
CA ASP A 59 0.33 -10.29 -21.89
C ASP A 59 0.35 -9.65 -20.48
N ALA A 60 0.81 -8.39 -20.36
CA ALA A 60 0.93 -7.69 -19.08
C ALA A 60 -0.39 -7.59 -18.29
N PHE A 61 -1.52 -7.71 -18.98
CA PHE A 61 -2.84 -7.50 -18.41
C PHE A 61 -3.58 -8.79 -18.06
N GLU A 62 -3.06 -9.97 -18.41
CA GLU A 62 -3.77 -11.24 -18.21
C GLU A 62 -4.05 -11.48 -16.71
N ASP A 63 -2.99 -11.55 -15.90
CA ASP A 63 -3.09 -11.82 -14.45
C ASP A 63 -3.90 -10.75 -13.72
N ILE A 64 -3.61 -9.47 -13.95
CA ILE A 64 -4.31 -8.37 -13.26
C ILE A 64 -5.78 -8.27 -13.67
N THR A 65 -6.14 -8.65 -14.90
CA THR A 65 -7.55 -8.65 -15.33
C THR A 65 -8.31 -9.80 -14.67
N CYS A 66 -7.71 -10.98 -14.57
CA CYS A 66 -8.28 -12.12 -13.82
C CYS A 66 -8.49 -11.78 -12.34
N ASP A 67 -7.47 -11.23 -11.68
CA ASP A 67 -7.57 -10.78 -10.29
C ASP A 67 -8.64 -9.69 -10.11
N CYS A 68 -8.70 -8.75 -11.06
CA CYS A 68 -9.71 -7.70 -11.06
C CYS A 68 -11.12 -8.29 -11.22
N TYR A 69 -11.28 -9.32 -12.04
CA TYR A 69 -12.55 -10.00 -12.25
C TYR A 69 -13.04 -10.66 -10.94
N LEU A 70 -12.15 -11.40 -10.27
CA LEU A 70 -12.46 -12.04 -9.00
C LEU A 70 -12.92 -11.01 -7.96
N PHE A 71 -12.15 -9.94 -7.77
CA PHE A 71 -12.44 -8.90 -6.78
C PHE A 71 -13.68 -8.04 -7.13
N ALA A 72 -13.81 -7.64 -8.39
CA ALA A 72 -14.79 -6.63 -8.80
C ALA A 72 -16.16 -7.19 -9.16
N ILE A 73 -16.19 -8.45 -9.63
CA ILE A 73 -17.38 -9.12 -10.14
C ILE A 73 -17.67 -10.41 -9.37
N ALA A 74 -16.78 -11.40 -9.39
CA ALA A 74 -17.10 -12.76 -8.92
C ALA A 74 -17.44 -12.80 -7.42
N GLU A 75 -16.59 -12.22 -6.56
CA GLU A 75 -16.81 -12.12 -5.11
C GLU A 75 -18.06 -11.29 -4.75
N ARG A 76 -18.57 -10.48 -5.70
CA ARG A 76 -19.66 -9.53 -5.49
C ARG A 76 -20.91 -9.90 -6.28
N ILE A 77 -20.96 -11.10 -6.86
CA ILE A 77 -21.96 -11.43 -7.85
C ILE A 77 -23.38 -11.34 -7.30
N ALA A 78 -23.63 -11.91 -6.11
CA ALA A 78 -24.93 -11.88 -5.47
C ALA A 78 -25.42 -10.44 -5.20
N ALA A 79 -24.52 -9.58 -4.72
CA ALA A 79 -24.84 -8.18 -4.45
C ALA A 79 -25.13 -7.39 -5.74
N LEU A 80 -24.38 -7.65 -6.82
CA LEU A 80 -24.62 -7.01 -8.12
C LEU A 80 -25.93 -7.49 -8.75
N GLN A 81 -26.25 -8.78 -8.66
CA GLN A 81 -27.54 -9.33 -9.12
C GLN A 81 -28.72 -8.76 -8.34
N GLU A 82 -28.59 -8.58 -7.03
CA GLU A 82 -29.62 -7.93 -6.21
C GLU A 82 -29.90 -6.50 -6.69
N GLN A 83 -28.86 -5.76 -7.07
CA GLN A 83 -29.01 -4.41 -7.60
C GLN A 83 -29.70 -4.38 -8.97
N LEU A 84 -29.51 -5.40 -9.81
CA LEU A 84 -30.21 -5.52 -11.09
C LEU A 84 -31.71 -5.76 -10.95
N LYS A 85 -32.21 -6.16 -9.77
CA LYS A 85 -33.67 -6.23 -9.52
C LYS A 85 -34.32 -4.86 -9.47
N THR A 86 -33.55 -3.81 -9.16
CA THR A 86 -34.05 -2.43 -8.95
C THR A 86 -33.46 -1.43 -9.93
N LYS A 87 -32.35 -1.75 -10.59
CA LYS A 87 -31.63 -0.86 -11.52
C LYS A 87 -31.46 -1.51 -12.89
N PRO A 88 -31.51 -0.73 -13.98
CA PRO A 88 -31.38 -1.26 -15.34
C PRO A 88 -29.97 -1.77 -15.68
N ASN A 89 -28.93 -1.34 -14.96
CA ASN A 89 -27.52 -1.77 -15.16
C ASN A 89 -26.69 -1.64 -13.87
N VAL A 90 -25.52 -2.27 -13.85
CA VAL A 90 -24.57 -2.25 -12.73
C VAL A 90 -23.17 -1.76 -13.10
N ASP A 91 -22.99 -1.21 -14.30
CA ASP A 91 -21.67 -0.77 -14.82
C ASP A 91 -20.99 0.24 -13.90
N GLY A 92 -21.75 1.18 -13.33
CA GLY A 92 -21.23 2.14 -12.36
C GLY A 92 -20.71 1.51 -11.06
N MET A 93 -21.31 0.38 -10.65
CA MET A 93 -20.85 -0.38 -9.49
C MET A 93 -19.59 -1.18 -9.80
N ILE A 94 -19.56 -1.89 -10.93
CA ILE A 94 -18.38 -2.62 -11.40
C ILE A 94 -17.21 -1.65 -11.55
N SER A 95 -17.42 -0.51 -12.21
CA SER A 95 -16.42 0.54 -12.40
C SER A 95 -15.89 1.11 -11.08
N ARG A 96 -16.73 1.18 -10.04
CA ARG A 96 -16.31 1.54 -8.68
C ARG A 96 -15.49 0.42 -8.04
N ASN A 97 -15.91 -0.83 -8.19
CA ASN A 97 -15.19 -1.98 -7.66
C ASN A 97 -13.80 -2.12 -8.30
N VAL A 98 -13.65 -1.90 -9.60
CA VAL A 98 -12.35 -1.84 -10.30
C VAL A 98 -11.46 -0.73 -9.72
N ALA A 99 -12.03 0.44 -9.43
CA ALA A 99 -11.28 1.52 -8.80
C ALA A 99 -10.83 1.17 -7.37
N ASN A 100 -11.66 0.42 -6.63
CA ASN A 100 -11.33 -0.10 -5.30
C ASN A 100 -10.27 -1.20 -5.36
N PHE A 101 -10.33 -2.08 -6.36
CA PHE A 101 -9.33 -3.11 -6.62
C PHE A 101 -7.94 -2.49 -6.78
N LEU A 102 -7.81 -1.50 -7.67
CA LEU A 102 -6.54 -0.79 -7.87
C LEU A 102 -6.06 -0.12 -6.57
N LEU A 103 -6.97 0.49 -5.81
CA LEU A 103 -6.63 1.13 -4.54
C LEU A 103 -6.11 0.12 -3.51
N ASP A 104 -6.76 -1.03 -3.39
CA ASP A 104 -6.37 -2.11 -2.49
C ASP A 104 -5.01 -2.69 -2.88
N ARG A 105 -4.78 -2.92 -4.17
CA ARG A 105 -3.47 -3.36 -4.70
C ARG A 105 -2.38 -2.35 -4.38
N GLN A 106 -2.60 -1.06 -4.65
CA GLN A 106 -1.62 -0.02 -4.31
C GLN A 106 -1.33 0.02 -2.81
N ARG A 107 -2.37 -0.08 -1.95
CA ARG A 107 -2.18 -0.07 -0.50
C ARG A 107 -1.33 -1.24 -0.02
N LYS A 108 -1.57 -2.44 -0.58
CA LYS A 108 -0.88 -3.67 -0.18
C LYS A 108 0.55 -3.75 -0.72
N GLN A 109 0.75 -3.33 -1.97
CA GLN A 109 1.99 -3.57 -2.72
C GLN A 109 2.94 -2.35 -2.71
N ASP A 110 2.40 -1.15 -2.48
CA ASP A 110 3.14 0.10 -2.32
C ASP A 110 2.56 0.94 -1.16
N PRO A 111 2.63 0.42 0.09
CA PRO A 111 2.05 1.09 1.26
C PRO A 111 2.67 2.49 1.47
N ILE A 112 3.96 2.64 1.16
CA ILE A 112 4.69 3.90 1.27
C ILE A 112 4.17 4.93 0.25
N GLY A 113 4.10 4.58 -1.04
CA GLY A 113 3.56 5.47 -2.05
C GLY A 113 2.09 5.81 -1.80
N TYR A 114 1.31 4.86 -1.27
CA TYR A 114 -0.06 5.11 -0.84
C TYR A 114 -0.12 6.13 0.32
N ALA A 115 0.69 5.97 1.37
CA ALA A 115 0.74 6.89 2.49
C ALA A 115 1.12 8.32 2.05
N VAL A 116 2.17 8.45 1.22
CA VAL A 116 2.58 9.73 0.61
C VAL A 116 1.42 10.35 -0.17
N PHE A 117 0.78 9.59 -1.06
CA PHE A 117 -0.35 10.10 -1.84
C PHE A 117 -1.47 10.63 -0.95
N ARG A 118 -1.79 9.93 0.14
CA ARG A 118 -2.83 10.32 1.09
C ARG A 118 -2.47 11.59 1.87
N ASN A 119 -1.22 11.71 2.33
CA ASN A 119 -0.73 12.90 3.01
C ASN A 119 -0.75 14.13 2.08
N VAL A 120 -0.22 13.98 0.87
CA VAL A 120 -0.18 15.08 -0.11
C VAL A 120 -1.59 15.49 -0.52
N ARG A 121 -2.49 14.53 -0.73
CA ARG A 121 -3.89 14.83 -1.07
C ARG A 121 -4.57 15.61 0.04
N ALA A 122 -4.40 15.19 1.29
CA ALA A 122 -4.99 15.87 2.42
C ALA A 122 -4.42 17.29 2.58
N ALA A 123 -3.11 17.46 2.48
CA ALA A 123 -2.45 18.76 2.54
C ALA A 123 -2.94 19.73 1.46
N VAL A 124 -3.08 19.25 0.22
CA VAL A 124 -3.61 20.06 -0.90
C VAL A 124 -5.08 20.41 -0.71
N GLN A 125 -5.88 19.49 -0.16
CA GLN A 125 -7.30 19.76 0.13
C GLN A 125 -7.46 20.81 1.23
N ASP A 126 -6.64 20.74 2.29
CA ASP A 126 -6.65 21.70 3.39
C ASP A 126 -6.19 23.08 2.91
N ALA A 127 -5.06 23.15 2.19
CA ALA A 127 -4.57 24.39 1.58
C ALA A 127 -5.59 25.00 0.59
N ALA A 128 -6.32 24.18 -0.17
CA ALA A 128 -7.40 24.68 -1.03
C ALA A 128 -8.61 25.20 -0.23
N ALA A 129 -8.98 24.54 0.86
CA ALA A 129 -10.06 24.98 1.75
C ALA A 129 -9.72 26.32 2.44
N GLU A 130 -8.44 26.55 2.74
CA GLU A 130 -7.92 27.79 3.32
C GLU A 130 -7.65 28.88 2.26
N ASN A 131 -7.93 28.61 0.98
CA ASN A 131 -7.65 29.50 -0.16
C ASN A 131 -6.15 29.81 -0.37
N GLU A 132 -5.25 28.99 0.17
CA GLU A 132 -3.81 29.03 -0.14
C GLU A 132 -3.53 28.49 -1.56
N LEU A 133 -4.38 27.57 -2.04
CA LEU A 133 -4.29 26.93 -3.36
C LEU A 133 -5.58 27.02 -4.16
N LEU A 134 -5.45 27.24 -5.47
CA LEU A 134 -6.55 27.05 -6.44
C LEU A 134 -6.33 25.76 -7.23
N LEU A 135 -7.36 24.91 -7.26
CA LEU A 135 -7.34 23.65 -8.01
C LEU A 135 -7.97 23.83 -9.39
N ALA A 136 -7.28 23.37 -10.43
CA ALA A 136 -7.77 23.43 -11.80
C ALA A 136 -7.52 22.14 -12.57
N HIS A 137 -8.18 22.03 -13.73
CA HIS A 137 -8.13 20.84 -14.59
C HIS A 137 -8.51 19.57 -13.81
N LEU A 138 -9.55 19.70 -12.96
CA LEU A 138 -10.12 18.58 -12.22
C LEU A 138 -10.98 17.74 -13.16
N GLN A 139 -10.84 16.42 -13.10
CA GLN A 139 -11.74 15.49 -13.79
C GLN A 139 -12.85 15.08 -12.83
N ASP A 140 -14.11 15.36 -13.17
CA ASP A 140 -15.27 15.10 -12.30
C ASP A 140 -15.10 15.67 -10.88
N ARG A 141 -14.53 16.88 -10.77
CA ARG A 141 -14.18 17.55 -9.49
C ARG A 141 -13.16 16.80 -8.64
N LYS A 142 -12.39 15.87 -9.21
CA LYS A 142 -11.33 15.11 -8.54
C LYS A 142 -9.97 15.47 -9.11
N LEU A 143 -8.95 15.39 -8.25
CA LEU A 143 -7.55 15.49 -8.64
C LEU A 143 -7.18 14.29 -9.51
N CYS A 144 -6.57 14.57 -10.65
CA CYS A 144 -5.94 13.60 -11.55
C CYS A 144 -4.51 14.06 -11.86
N ALA A 145 -3.72 13.22 -12.52
CA ALA A 145 -2.31 13.50 -12.81
C ALA A 145 -2.05 14.85 -13.52
N HIS A 146 -3.01 15.32 -14.33
CA HIS A 146 -2.94 16.57 -15.08
C HIS A 146 -3.62 17.75 -14.37
N SER A 147 -4.15 17.55 -13.17
CA SER A 147 -4.68 18.65 -12.37
C SER A 147 -3.55 19.62 -12.01
N ILE A 148 -3.87 20.91 -12.01
CA ILE A 148 -2.91 21.98 -11.72
C ILE A 148 -3.26 22.59 -10.37
N LEU A 149 -2.27 22.65 -9.48
CA LEU A 149 -2.34 23.37 -8.21
C LEU A 149 -1.72 24.75 -8.43
N ARG A 150 -2.48 25.83 -8.22
CA ARG A 150 -1.98 27.20 -8.42
C ARG A 150 -1.80 27.91 -7.08
N PHE A 151 -0.62 28.48 -6.89
CA PHE A 151 -0.29 29.34 -5.77
C PHE A 151 -0.68 30.78 -6.12
N GLY A 152 -1.72 31.28 -5.46
CA GLY A 152 -2.26 32.62 -5.70
C GLY A 152 -3.37 32.69 -6.77
N ARG A 153 -3.62 33.91 -7.28
CA ARG A 153 -4.82 34.22 -8.10
C ARG A 153 -4.62 34.16 -9.61
N ASP A 154 -3.38 34.02 -10.09
CA ASP A 154 -3.10 33.96 -11.51
C ASP A 154 -3.56 32.62 -12.09
N ARG A 155 -4.66 32.64 -12.85
CA ARG A 155 -5.25 31.45 -13.48
C ARG A 155 -4.49 30.99 -14.72
N SER A 156 -3.59 31.81 -15.26
CA SER A 156 -2.84 31.54 -16.48
C SER A 156 -1.44 30.96 -16.24
N ALA A 157 -1.01 30.91 -14.97
CA ALA A 157 0.28 30.35 -14.58
C ALA A 157 0.45 28.92 -15.10
N GLN A 158 1.58 28.70 -15.77
CA GLN A 158 2.03 27.39 -16.21
C GLN A 158 2.64 26.62 -15.04
N PRO A 159 2.44 25.28 -14.98
CA PRO A 159 3.14 24.45 -14.00
C PRO A 159 4.66 24.61 -14.09
N ALA A 160 5.33 24.69 -12.95
CA ALA A 160 6.77 24.63 -12.87
C ALA A 160 7.30 23.28 -13.37
N ALA A 161 8.52 23.30 -13.90
CA ALA A 161 9.22 22.09 -14.31
C ALA A 161 9.45 21.15 -13.11
N ARG A 162 9.37 19.85 -13.35
CA ARG A 162 9.52 18.81 -12.33
C ARG A 162 10.87 18.88 -11.60
N GLU A 163 11.92 19.29 -12.31
CA GLU A 163 13.28 19.40 -11.79
C GLU A 163 13.39 20.49 -10.72
N LEU A 164 12.64 21.59 -10.87
CA LEU A 164 12.58 22.65 -9.86
C LEU A 164 11.83 22.16 -8.62
N ILE A 165 10.71 21.46 -8.81
CA ILE A 165 9.95 20.83 -7.70
C ILE A 165 10.88 19.88 -6.93
N LYS A 166 11.59 19.01 -7.64
CA LYS A 166 12.57 18.08 -7.05
C LYS A 166 13.66 18.79 -6.26
N THR A 167 14.29 19.82 -6.83
CA THR A 167 15.37 20.56 -6.17
C THR A 167 14.90 21.15 -4.82
N LEU A 168 13.74 21.81 -4.82
CA LEU A 168 13.17 22.38 -3.59
C LEU A 168 12.74 21.30 -2.58
N TRP A 169 12.31 20.12 -3.06
CA TRP A 169 12.00 19.00 -2.17
C TRP A 169 13.26 18.43 -1.51
N ASP A 170 14.35 18.31 -2.25
CA ASP A 170 15.63 17.83 -1.72
C ASP A 170 16.16 18.79 -0.63
N GLU A 171 15.98 20.10 -0.77
CA GLU A 171 16.31 21.09 0.28
C GLU A 171 15.47 20.91 1.57
N VAL A 172 14.16 20.64 1.46
CA VAL A 172 13.32 20.31 2.63
C VAL A 172 13.81 19.02 3.29
N TRP A 173 14.13 18.03 2.46
CA TRP A 173 14.56 16.71 2.92
C TRP A 173 15.81 16.78 3.80
N GLU A 174 16.79 17.59 3.40
CA GLU A 174 18.05 17.78 4.13
C GLU A 174 17.86 18.45 5.50
N ARG A 175 16.81 19.26 5.68
CA ARG A 175 16.57 19.99 6.93
C ARG A 175 15.78 19.20 7.97
N GLU A 176 14.79 18.42 7.54
CA GLU A 176 13.76 17.91 8.45
C GLU A 176 13.70 16.37 8.54
N ASP A 177 14.39 15.63 7.66
CA ASP A 177 14.23 14.17 7.48
C ASP A 177 12.76 13.71 7.56
N PRO A 178 11.93 14.05 6.55
CA PRO A 178 10.49 13.84 6.62
C PRO A 178 10.06 12.37 6.49
N LEU A 179 11.02 11.43 6.39
CA LEU A 179 10.76 10.03 6.14
C LEU A 179 9.80 9.43 7.19
N PRO A 180 10.02 9.55 8.51
CA PRO A 180 9.16 8.90 9.51
C PRO A 180 7.70 9.41 9.47
N GLN A 181 7.48 10.66 9.07
CA GLN A 181 6.14 11.24 9.02
C GLN A 181 5.41 10.88 7.72
N LEU A 182 6.13 10.72 6.61
CA LEU A 182 5.56 10.47 5.29
C LEU A 182 5.30 8.99 4.97
N THR A 183 5.96 8.06 5.68
CA THR A 183 5.70 6.61 5.55
C THR A 183 4.37 6.18 6.16
N HIS A 184 3.69 7.07 6.88
CA HIS A 184 2.39 6.83 7.51
C HIS A 184 1.38 7.94 7.20
N MET A 185 0.08 7.61 7.29
CA MET A 185 -1.00 8.58 7.11
C MET A 185 -1.22 9.41 8.40
N THR A 186 -0.38 10.40 8.65
CA THR A 186 -0.39 11.18 9.90
C THR A 186 -0.66 12.67 9.66
N GLU A 187 -1.10 13.37 10.70
CA GLU A 187 -1.20 14.83 10.68
C GLU A 187 0.19 15.47 10.50
N ALA A 188 1.22 14.94 11.15
CA ALA A 188 2.60 15.39 10.97
C ALA A 188 3.07 15.26 9.50
N GLY A 189 2.79 14.13 8.86
CA GLY A 189 3.12 13.93 7.43
C GLY A 189 2.36 14.88 6.52
N ARG A 190 1.13 15.25 6.88
CA ARG A 190 0.36 16.28 6.18
C ARG A 190 1.00 17.65 6.34
N GLU A 191 1.38 18.04 7.55
CA GLU A 191 1.99 19.35 7.83
C GLU A 191 3.34 19.50 7.14
N VAL A 192 4.15 18.45 7.06
CA VAL A 192 5.38 18.44 6.23
C VAL A 192 5.07 18.83 4.79
N VAL A 193 4.04 18.22 4.18
CA VAL A 193 3.66 18.55 2.80
C VAL A 193 3.12 19.98 2.70
N ARG A 194 2.35 20.46 3.69
CA ARG A 194 1.87 21.85 3.71
C ARG A 194 3.01 22.86 3.81
N GLY A 195 4.01 22.60 4.66
CA GLY A 195 5.24 23.39 4.75
C GLY A 195 5.92 23.49 3.40
N TYR A 196 6.12 22.35 2.73
CA TYR A 196 6.70 22.32 1.40
C TYR A 196 5.87 23.07 0.33
N LEU A 197 4.54 22.97 0.35
CA LEU A 197 3.67 23.76 -0.55
C LEU A 197 3.86 25.27 -0.33
N ARG A 198 4.03 25.73 0.92
CA ARG A 198 4.31 27.14 1.23
C ARG A 198 5.71 27.55 0.74
N GLU A 199 6.70 26.67 0.88
CA GLU A 199 8.05 26.92 0.37
C GLU A 199 8.10 27.03 -1.15
N LEU A 200 7.38 26.16 -1.88
CA LEU A 200 7.22 26.29 -3.33
C LEU A 200 6.69 27.68 -3.70
N SER A 201 5.63 28.12 -3.03
CA SER A 201 5.06 29.47 -3.23
C SER A 201 6.06 30.58 -2.90
N ALA A 202 6.81 30.45 -1.79
CA ALA A 202 7.81 31.42 -1.35
C ALA A 202 9.01 31.51 -2.32
N ALA A 203 9.39 30.39 -2.94
CA ALA A 203 10.39 30.31 -4.00
C ALA A 203 9.88 30.87 -5.35
N GLY A 204 8.66 31.39 -5.40
CA GLY A 204 8.08 32.02 -6.59
C GLY A 204 7.39 31.07 -7.55
N VAL A 205 7.26 29.77 -7.21
CA VAL A 205 6.50 28.81 -8.02
C VAL A 205 5.03 29.23 -8.05
N LYS A 206 4.48 29.43 -9.24
CA LYS A 206 3.10 29.89 -9.42
C LYS A 206 2.09 28.76 -9.61
N ALA A 207 2.54 27.63 -10.14
CA ALA A 207 1.71 26.45 -10.27
C ALA A 207 2.57 25.18 -10.29
N VAL A 208 1.98 24.06 -9.91
CA VAL A 208 2.57 22.72 -10.04
C VAL A 208 1.53 21.75 -10.59
N GLN A 209 2.00 20.77 -11.35
CA GLN A 209 1.16 19.67 -11.80
C GLN A 209 1.05 18.63 -10.67
N TRP A 210 -0.17 18.16 -10.38
CA TRP A 210 -0.45 17.21 -9.31
C TRP A 210 0.35 15.91 -9.45
N GLY A 211 0.45 15.37 -10.66
CA GLY A 211 1.24 14.17 -10.94
C GLY A 211 2.71 14.32 -10.57
N ASP A 212 3.34 15.42 -11.01
CA ASP A 212 4.77 15.67 -10.77
C ASP A 212 5.07 15.85 -9.29
N LEU A 213 4.21 16.57 -8.55
CA LEU A 213 4.35 16.74 -7.11
C LEU A 213 4.35 15.39 -6.38
N ILE A 214 3.37 14.53 -6.67
CA ILE A 214 3.27 13.20 -6.06
C ILE A 214 4.48 12.34 -6.41
N GLU A 215 4.88 12.35 -7.68
CA GLU A 215 5.98 11.51 -8.15
C GLU A 215 7.31 11.91 -7.52
N VAL A 216 7.61 13.21 -7.40
CA VAL A 216 8.82 13.72 -6.74
C VAL A 216 8.88 13.26 -5.29
N ILE A 217 7.82 13.51 -4.51
CA ILE A 217 7.79 13.17 -3.08
C ILE A 217 7.86 11.65 -2.90
N ALA A 218 7.02 10.89 -3.62
CA ALA A 218 6.96 9.44 -3.47
C ALA A 218 8.24 8.74 -3.93
N ALA A 219 8.89 9.20 -5.01
CA ALA A 219 10.16 8.62 -5.45
C ALA A 219 11.26 8.80 -4.42
N ARG A 220 11.38 9.98 -3.80
CA ARG A 220 12.37 10.24 -2.74
C ARG A 220 12.10 9.39 -1.50
N VAL A 221 10.86 9.39 -1.00
CA VAL A 221 10.47 8.60 0.18
C VAL A 221 10.72 7.11 -0.06
N ARG A 222 10.32 6.55 -1.21
CA ARG A 222 10.57 5.14 -1.54
C ARG A 222 12.06 4.82 -1.62
N SER A 223 12.85 5.69 -2.26
CA SER A 223 14.31 5.48 -2.39
C SER A 223 14.99 5.46 -1.02
N GLU A 224 14.67 6.42 -0.16
CA GLU A 224 15.26 6.53 1.18
C GLU A 224 14.77 5.41 2.11
N TRP A 225 13.48 5.07 2.05
CA TRP A 225 12.94 3.93 2.77
C TRP A 225 13.66 2.64 2.35
N LYS A 226 13.79 2.39 1.04
CA LYS A 226 14.52 1.23 0.51
C LYS A 226 15.99 1.25 0.93
N ALA A 227 16.66 2.40 0.95
CA ALA A 227 18.06 2.49 1.38
C ALA A 227 18.24 2.17 2.88
N ARG A 228 17.34 2.64 3.75
CA ARG A 228 17.38 2.36 5.20
C ARG A 228 17.00 0.93 5.56
N HIS A 229 16.14 0.30 4.76
CA HIS A 229 15.66 -1.06 4.98
C HIS A 229 16.28 -2.08 4.03
N ALA A 230 17.24 -1.67 3.19
CA ALA A 230 18.03 -2.60 2.42
C ALA A 230 18.84 -3.44 3.40
N ALA A 231 18.68 -4.76 3.31
CA ALA A 231 19.46 -5.69 4.11
C ALA A 231 20.97 -5.40 3.89
N PRO A 232 21.78 -5.22 4.95
CA PRO A 232 23.21 -5.00 4.78
C PRO A 232 23.81 -6.16 3.98
N SER A 233 24.36 -5.88 2.79
CA SER A 233 24.82 -6.95 1.87
C SER A 233 25.88 -7.90 2.44
N ALA A 234 26.46 -7.56 3.60
CA ALA A 234 27.44 -8.37 4.32
C ALA A 234 26.82 -9.40 5.31
N GLU A 235 25.52 -9.35 5.61
CA GLU A 235 24.86 -10.23 6.59
C GLU A 235 24.02 -11.37 5.96
N LEU A 236 23.87 -11.34 4.64
CA LEU A 236 22.98 -12.19 3.83
C LEU A 236 23.38 -13.66 3.68
N ALA A 237 24.50 -14.10 4.25
CA ALA A 237 25.00 -15.43 3.91
C ALA A 237 24.38 -16.57 4.74
N TRP A 238 23.92 -16.35 5.98
CA TRP A 238 23.51 -17.49 6.84
C TRP A 238 22.38 -17.25 7.88
N GLU A 239 22.01 -16.01 8.26
CA GLU A 239 21.03 -15.78 9.36
C GLU A 239 19.69 -15.12 8.95
N GLU A 240 19.56 -14.58 7.74
CA GLU A 240 18.36 -13.81 7.33
C GLU A 240 17.09 -14.66 7.12
N ASP A 241 17.22 -15.95 6.84
CA ASP A 241 16.04 -16.79 6.53
C ASP A 241 15.15 -17.04 7.77
N GLU A 242 15.74 -17.19 8.95
CA GLU A 242 14.96 -17.53 10.16
C GLU A 242 14.11 -16.35 10.66
N PHE A 243 14.67 -15.14 10.69
CA PHE A 243 13.95 -13.96 11.14
C PHE A 243 12.88 -13.54 10.16
N ALA A 244 13.21 -13.44 8.86
CA ALA A 244 12.24 -13.09 7.83
C ALA A 244 11.09 -14.11 7.79
N THR A 245 11.37 -15.40 7.99
CA THR A 245 10.33 -16.43 8.09
C THR A 245 9.42 -16.21 9.29
N LEU A 246 9.98 -16.03 10.50
CA LEU A 246 9.18 -15.78 11.71
C LEU A 246 8.28 -14.56 11.52
N VAL A 247 8.87 -13.47 11.03
CA VAL A 247 8.15 -12.22 10.79
C VAL A 247 7.01 -12.44 9.81
N ARG A 248 7.22 -13.07 8.65
CA ARG A 248 6.13 -13.34 7.68
C ARG A 248 5.00 -14.18 8.25
N MET A 249 5.30 -15.11 9.16
CA MET A 249 4.27 -15.94 9.78
C MET A 249 3.46 -15.18 10.82
N VAL A 250 4.10 -14.29 11.57
CA VAL A 250 3.51 -13.59 12.71
C VAL A 250 2.93 -12.24 12.29
N TRP A 251 3.40 -11.62 11.23
CA TRP A 251 2.95 -10.29 10.81
C TRP A 251 1.61 -10.39 10.06
N PRO A 252 0.57 -9.66 10.48
CA PRO A 252 -0.71 -9.68 9.78
C PRO A 252 -0.59 -8.99 8.41
N GLU A 253 -0.73 -9.74 7.33
CA GLU A 253 -1.12 -9.16 6.04
C GLU A 253 -2.61 -8.75 6.07
N GLU A 254 -3.05 -7.76 5.28
CA GLU A 254 -4.38 -7.10 5.37
C GLU A 254 -5.62 -7.97 4.98
N GLY A 255 -5.61 -9.29 5.19
CA GLY A 255 -6.76 -10.20 4.99
C GLY A 255 -7.61 -10.42 6.26
N LEU A 256 -8.92 -10.68 6.11
CA LEU A 256 -9.80 -11.06 7.24
C LEU A 256 -9.37 -12.39 7.87
N GLU A 257 -9.09 -13.39 7.04
CA GLU A 257 -8.55 -14.70 7.48
C GLU A 257 -7.19 -14.52 8.18
N THR A 258 -6.36 -13.61 7.67
CA THR A 258 -5.07 -13.25 8.27
C THR A 258 -5.24 -12.54 9.62
N ARG A 259 -6.31 -11.76 9.81
CA ARG A 259 -6.62 -11.12 11.09
C ARG A 259 -7.10 -12.12 12.14
N GLU A 260 -7.96 -13.08 11.77
CA GLU A 260 -8.38 -14.14 12.70
C GLU A 260 -7.20 -15.04 13.10
N ARG A 261 -6.36 -15.40 12.12
CA ARG A 261 -5.10 -16.12 12.37
C ARG A 261 -4.16 -15.34 13.29
N TRP A 262 -4.05 -14.03 13.09
CA TRP A 262 -3.25 -13.15 13.93
C TRP A 262 -3.78 -13.08 15.37
N GLU A 263 -5.08 -12.85 15.56
CA GLU A 263 -5.70 -12.84 16.89
C GLU A 263 -5.51 -14.19 17.61
N LYS A 264 -5.56 -15.30 16.86
CA LYS A 264 -5.25 -16.64 17.38
C LYS A 264 -3.79 -16.74 17.83
N PHE A 265 -2.84 -16.28 17.02
CA PHE A 265 -1.41 -16.28 17.35
C PHE A 265 -1.09 -15.43 18.59
N LYS A 266 -1.68 -14.23 18.71
CA LYS A 266 -1.53 -13.38 19.91
C LYS A 266 -1.98 -14.08 21.19
N ARG A 267 -3.02 -14.91 21.12
CA ARG A 267 -3.53 -15.66 22.27
C ARG A 267 -2.68 -16.90 22.57
N GLU A 268 -2.35 -17.69 21.57
CA GLU A 268 -1.82 -19.06 21.77
C GLU A 268 -0.29 -19.11 21.92
N ILE A 269 0.46 -18.19 21.29
CA ILE A 269 1.92 -18.17 21.40
C ILE A 269 2.38 -17.86 22.83
N PRO A 270 1.83 -16.85 23.56
CA PRO A 270 2.18 -16.63 24.96
C PRO A 270 1.91 -17.84 25.86
N GLU A 271 0.81 -18.55 25.63
CA GLU A 271 0.49 -19.78 26.38
C GLU A 271 1.51 -20.90 26.11
N ARG A 272 1.93 -21.07 24.86
CA ARG A 272 2.98 -22.04 24.51
C ARG A 272 4.31 -21.68 25.12
N ILE A 273 4.72 -20.41 25.02
CA ILE A 273 5.95 -19.91 25.67
C ILE A 273 5.92 -20.21 27.16
N ALA A 274 4.78 -19.99 27.84
CA ALA A 274 4.64 -20.25 29.27
C ALA A 274 4.79 -21.74 29.65
N ARG A 275 4.42 -22.67 28.75
CA ARG A 275 4.49 -24.13 28.96
C ARG A 275 5.82 -24.77 28.55
N LEU A 276 6.74 -24.03 27.92
CA LEU A 276 8.04 -24.56 27.50
C LEU A 276 8.85 -25.11 28.69
N ASP A 277 9.44 -26.30 28.50
CA ASP A 277 10.43 -26.88 29.41
C ASP A 277 11.79 -26.19 29.26
N ARG A 278 11.81 -24.94 29.73
CA ARG A 278 12.95 -24.02 29.69
C ARG A 278 13.06 -23.28 31.02
N GLN A 279 14.17 -22.57 31.21
CA GLN A 279 14.33 -21.71 32.38
C GLN A 279 13.36 -20.53 32.31
N ALA A 280 12.86 -20.07 33.46
CA ALA A 280 11.91 -18.95 33.54
C ALA A 280 12.42 -17.67 32.84
N ARG A 281 13.73 -17.41 32.90
CA ARG A 281 14.36 -16.28 32.21
C ARG A 281 14.25 -16.37 30.68
N VAL A 282 14.33 -17.58 30.12
CA VAL A 282 14.22 -17.81 28.67
C VAL A 282 12.77 -17.60 28.23
N ARG A 283 11.81 -18.18 28.95
CA ARG A 283 10.37 -17.94 28.68
C ARG A 283 10.01 -16.45 28.73
N LYS A 284 10.48 -15.73 29.76
CA LYS A 284 10.26 -14.28 29.89
C LYS A 284 10.84 -13.52 28.71
N ARG A 285 12.04 -13.90 28.24
CA ARG A 285 12.69 -13.29 27.09
C ARG A 285 11.92 -13.53 25.79
N LEU A 286 11.50 -14.77 25.52
CA LEU A 286 10.69 -15.10 24.34
C LEU A 286 9.37 -14.33 24.33
N ALA A 287 8.68 -14.27 25.47
CA ALA A 287 7.46 -13.50 25.61
C ALA A 287 7.70 -12.01 25.32
N TYR A 288 8.82 -11.45 25.78
CA TYR A 288 9.17 -10.05 25.54
C TYR A 288 9.48 -9.74 24.07
N VAL A 289 10.20 -10.63 23.38
CA VAL A 289 10.46 -10.50 21.93
C VAL A 289 9.16 -10.61 21.13
N PHE A 290 8.31 -11.59 21.46
CA PHE A 290 7.01 -11.75 20.80
C PHE A 290 6.11 -10.53 21.01
N ASP A 291 6.04 -10.02 22.24
CA ASP A 291 5.27 -8.83 22.59
C ASP A 291 5.80 -7.55 21.89
N ALA A 292 7.11 -7.46 21.65
CA ALA A 292 7.68 -6.40 20.81
C ALA A 292 7.23 -6.51 19.34
N LEU A 293 7.21 -7.73 18.77
CA LEU A 293 6.67 -7.98 17.43
C LEU A 293 5.17 -7.63 17.34
N VAL A 294 4.38 -8.02 18.34
CA VAL A 294 2.94 -7.70 18.41
C VAL A 294 2.73 -6.19 18.45
N ARG A 295 3.46 -5.47 19.32
CA ARG A 295 3.37 -4.00 19.39
C ARG A 295 3.73 -3.34 18.07
N ALA A 296 4.77 -3.81 17.39
CA ALA A 296 5.17 -3.25 16.10
C ALA A 296 4.10 -3.50 15.02
N ALA A 297 3.44 -4.65 15.03
CA ALA A 297 2.34 -4.95 14.12
C ALA A 297 1.10 -4.08 14.44
N GLU A 298 0.77 -3.91 15.72
CA GLU A 298 -0.40 -3.14 16.16
C GLU A 298 -0.20 -1.62 16.08
N SER A 299 1.04 -1.12 16.06
CA SER A 299 1.32 0.31 15.86
C SER A 299 1.04 0.78 14.42
N GLY A 300 0.62 -0.11 13.53
CA GLY A 300 0.32 0.20 12.13
C GLY A 300 1.58 0.48 11.32
N ASN A 301 2.71 -0.13 11.69
CA ASN A 301 3.92 -0.05 10.89
C ASN A 301 3.70 -0.81 9.55
N PRO A 302 3.96 -0.15 8.40
CA PRO A 302 3.75 -0.76 7.09
C PRO A 302 4.75 -1.89 6.81
N SER A 303 5.81 -1.97 7.59
CA SER A 303 6.82 -3.00 7.53
C SER A 303 7.08 -3.62 8.90
N PRO A 304 7.41 -4.91 8.94
CA PRO A 304 7.89 -5.54 10.16
C PRO A 304 9.20 -4.93 10.65
N PRO A 305 9.45 -4.92 11.97
CA PRO A 305 10.70 -4.43 12.51
C PRO A 305 11.84 -5.33 12.04
N THR A 306 12.99 -4.73 11.80
CA THR A 306 14.26 -5.44 11.61
C THR A 306 14.73 -6.05 12.93
N GLN A 307 15.62 -7.03 12.86
CA GLN A 307 16.23 -7.60 14.07
C GLN A 307 17.02 -6.55 14.86
N ALA A 308 17.65 -5.59 14.16
CA ALA A 308 18.36 -4.47 14.78
C ALA A 308 17.42 -3.57 15.60
N GLU A 309 16.26 -3.20 15.05
CA GLU A 309 15.24 -2.41 15.76
C GLU A 309 14.70 -3.17 16.98
N LEU A 310 14.49 -4.49 16.87
CA LEU A 310 14.10 -5.30 18.03
C LEU A 310 15.20 -5.37 19.10
N ILE A 311 16.48 -5.46 18.70
CA ILE A 311 17.61 -5.44 19.64
C ILE A 311 17.65 -4.10 20.38
N GLU A 312 17.51 -2.99 19.67
CA GLU A 312 17.48 -1.64 20.25
C GLU A 312 16.29 -1.49 21.21
N GLN A 313 15.09 -1.90 20.78
CA GLN A 313 13.87 -1.78 21.57
C GLN A 313 13.89 -2.66 22.83
N THR A 314 14.45 -3.87 22.73
CA THR A 314 14.40 -4.86 23.83
C THR A 314 15.64 -4.85 24.72
N GLY A 315 16.74 -4.25 24.27
CA GLY A 315 18.04 -4.32 24.95
C GLY A 315 18.65 -5.73 24.99
N ILE A 316 18.13 -6.68 24.22
CA ILE A 316 18.61 -8.07 24.19
C ILE A 316 19.86 -8.13 23.29
N PRO A 317 21.00 -8.71 23.76
CA PRO A 317 22.19 -8.85 22.93
C PRO A 317 21.92 -9.65 21.65
N ARG A 318 22.55 -9.26 20.53
CA ARG A 318 22.32 -9.85 19.21
C ARG A 318 22.27 -11.38 19.18
N ALA A 319 23.30 -12.04 19.71
CA ALA A 319 23.35 -13.51 19.74
C ALA A 319 22.15 -14.12 20.49
N THR A 320 21.72 -13.47 21.56
CA THR A 320 20.55 -13.89 22.35
C THR A 320 19.23 -13.63 21.61
N MET A 321 19.17 -12.55 20.83
CA MET A 321 18.02 -12.25 19.97
C MET A 321 17.87 -13.30 18.87
N SER A 322 18.96 -13.68 18.19
CA SER A 322 18.93 -14.73 17.15
C SER A 322 18.40 -16.06 17.70
N ASP A 323 18.87 -16.48 18.87
CA ASP A 323 18.34 -17.70 19.52
C ASP A 323 16.86 -17.60 19.87
N SER A 324 16.43 -16.44 20.37
CA SER A 324 15.02 -16.19 20.69
C SER A 324 14.13 -16.18 19.44
N ILE A 325 14.61 -15.65 18.32
CA ILE A 325 13.90 -15.68 17.03
C ILE A 325 13.74 -17.12 16.54
N ARG A 326 14.80 -17.92 16.59
CA ARG A 326 14.76 -19.34 16.17
C ARG A 326 13.76 -20.16 16.99
N GLU A 327 13.76 -19.96 18.30
CA GLU A 327 12.84 -20.66 19.20
C GLU A 327 11.39 -20.18 19.00
N LEU A 328 11.15 -18.88 18.82
CA LEU A 328 9.83 -18.35 18.45
C LEU A 328 9.34 -18.92 17.11
N ARG A 329 10.21 -19.00 16.10
CA ARG A 329 9.88 -19.58 14.78
C ARG A 329 9.40 -21.02 14.92
N THR A 330 10.09 -21.81 15.74
CA THR A 330 9.71 -23.21 16.00
C THR A 330 8.30 -23.28 16.60
N ILE A 331 8.00 -22.45 17.61
CA ILE A 331 6.68 -22.39 18.24
C ILE A 331 5.58 -22.03 17.23
N VAL A 332 5.85 -21.07 16.35
CA VAL A 332 4.89 -20.62 15.34
C VAL A 332 4.65 -21.71 14.28
N LEU A 333 5.70 -22.39 13.81
CA LEU A 333 5.58 -23.51 12.87
C LEU A 333 4.78 -24.68 13.46
N GLU A 334 5.03 -25.05 14.72
CA GLU A 334 4.26 -26.10 15.39
C GLU A 334 2.79 -25.74 15.56
N LEU A 335 2.50 -24.46 15.84
CA LEU A 335 1.13 -23.97 15.96
C LEU A 335 0.43 -23.98 14.59
N ASP A 336 1.15 -23.63 13.53
CA ASP A 336 0.60 -23.61 12.17
C ASP A 336 0.30 -25.02 11.63
N ALA A 337 1.18 -25.97 11.88
CA ALA A 337 0.98 -27.37 11.50
C ALA A 337 -0.28 -27.96 12.16
N GLN A 338 -0.47 -27.71 13.46
CA GLN A 338 -1.66 -28.19 14.19
C GLN A 338 -2.98 -27.59 13.68
N ASN A 339 -2.93 -26.39 13.10
CA ASN A 339 -4.10 -25.73 12.53
C ASN A 339 -4.41 -26.19 11.10
N SER A 340 -3.45 -26.80 10.42
CA SER A 340 -3.63 -27.33 9.06
C SER A 340 -4.28 -28.72 9.07
N ASP A 341 -4.20 -29.43 10.20
CA ASP A 341 -4.75 -30.78 10.39
C ASP A 341 -6.18 -30.80 10.98
N SER A 342 -6.74 -29.63 11.30
CA SER A 342 -8.11 -29.45 11.85
C SER A 342 -9.03 -28.84 10.81
#